data_AF-A0A326U7S6-F1
#
_entry.id   AF-A0A326U7S6-F1
#
_cell.length_a   1.000
_cell.length_b   1.000
_cell.length_c   1.000
_cell.angle_alpha   90.00
_cell.angle_beta   90.00
_cell.angle_gamma   90.00
#
_symmetry.space_group_name_H-M   'P 1'
#
loop_
_entity.id
_entity.type
_entity.pdbx_description
1 polymer ?
#
loop_
_entity_poly.entity_id
_entity_poly.type
_entity_poly.pdbx_seq_one_letter_code
_entity_poly.pdbx_strand_id
1 'polypeptide(L)'
;MYRTATLPLQFGINVDPAFKALDLAFDLAQLADERRLDFIGIQDHPYNGRFLDTWTLVSYLAARTRHVRFITNVANLPLRPPAILAKSFTTLDHLTEGRFEPGIGAGAFQEGITSYGGPKRTPGEAVEALEEAIHIFQLLWYSEPQKRVSFEGRFYSLRDAEPGPFPTRPLPIWVGGIKPRMLRLIGRLADGLMISHNWVEPKSVPQIQETLDESAQQAGRDINSIRRLYNLLGVIVGPKERIHAKQPGFIVGTEQEWAEWITHFYTELALDSFIFWPIAGNYREQCRCFINEVIPRVKEYICVVPQEALQRD
;
A
#
# COMPACT_ATOMS: atom_id res chain seq x y z
N MET A 1 -4.61 23.03 4.13
CA MET A 1 -3.38 23.52 4.77
C MET A 1 -2.25 22.57 4.37
N TYR A 2 -1.07 23.08 4.01
CA TYR A 2 0.10 22.23 3.73
C TYR A 2 0.71 21.77 5.07
N ARG A 3 1.23 20.54 5.11
CA ARG A 3 1.78 19.93 6.32
C ARG A 3 2.94 19.02 5.95
N THR A 4 4.00 19.04 6.75
CA THR A 4 5.11 18.08 6.63
C THR A 4 4.78 16.76 7.30
N ALA A 5 5.19 15.65 6.68
CA ALA A 5 5.12 14.34 7.29
C ALA A 5 5.97 14.28 8.56
N THR A 6 5.42 13.72 9.63
CA THR A 6 6.10 13.52 10.92
C THR A 6 6.77 12.14 11.00
N LEU A 7 6.41 11.24 10.10
CA LEU A 7 6.88 9.85 10.07
C LEU A 7 8.05 9.69 9.09
N PRO A 8 9.03 8.82 9.41
CA PRO A 8 10.19 8.60 8.53
C PRO A 8 9.77 8.15 7.13
N LEU A 9 10.48 8.67 6.12
CA LEU A 9 10.34 8.26 4.73
C LEU A 9 10.46 6.75 4.55
N GLN A 10 9.56 6.19 3.75
CA GLN A 10 9.65 4.83 3.25
C GLN A 10 9.58 4.81 1.72
N PHE A 11 10.40 3.97 1.10
CA PHE A 11 10.44 3.82 -0.34
C PHE A 11 10.26 2.37 -0.77
N GLY A 12 9.48 2.19 -1.82
CA GLY A 12 9.29 0.90 -2.45
C GLY A 12 9.16 0.99 -3.96
N ILE A 13 9.10 -0.18 -4.58
CA ILE A 13 8.81 -0.34 -6.01
C ILE A 13 7.65 -1.31 -6.19
N ASN A 14 6.88 -1.13 -7.27
CA ASN A 14 5.84 -2.08 -7.64
C ASN A 14 6.42 -3.21 -8.51
N VAL A 15 6.01 -4.44 -8.21
CA VAL A 15 6.25 -5.62 -9.05
C VAL A 15 4.89 -6.13 -9.52
N ASP A 16 4.64 -6.04 -10.82
CA ASP A 16 3.42 -6.60 -11.40
C ASP A 16 3.49 -8.13 -11.40
N PRO A 17 2.43 -8.84 -11.00
CA PRO A 17 2.42 -10.29 -10.95
C PRO A 17 2.30 -10.95 -12.34
N ALA A 18 2.87 -10.37 -13.40
CA ALA A 18 2.68 -10.83 -14.76
C ALA A 18 3.38 -12.19 -15.03
N PHE A 19 2.63 -13.21 -15.49
CA PHE A 19 3.18 -14.56 -15.65
C PHE A 19 4.30 -14.66 -16.70
N LYS A 20 4.33 -13.74 -17.67
CA LYS A 20 5.38 -13.66 -18.70
C LYS A 20 6.62 -12.87 -18.29
N ALA A 21 6.64 -12.30 -17.09
CA ALA A 21 7.71 -11.42 -16.61
C ALA A 21 8.27 -11.88 -15.26
N LEU A 22 8.29 -13.19 -15.03
CA LEU A 22 8.74 -13.76 -13.75
C LEU A 22 10.23 -13.47 -13.47
N ASP A 23 11.10 -13.53 -14.48
CA ASP A 23 12.52 -13.16 -14.33
C ASP A 23 12.67 -11.71 -13.86
N LEU A 24 11.94 -10.78 -14.51
CA LEU A 24 11.91 -9.38 -14.10
C LEU A 24 11.42 -9.22 -12.65
N ALA A 25 10.42 -9.99 -12.21
CA ALA A 25 9.96 -9.96 -10.83
C ALA A 25 11.06 -10.39 -9.84
N PHE A 26 11.87 -11.41 -10.16
CA PHE A 26 13.02 -11.79 -9.34
C PHE A 26 14.07 -10.71 -9.28
N ASP A 27 14.43 -10.18 -10.44
CA ASP A 27 15.46 -9.18 -10.55
C ASP A 27 15.12 -7.91 -9.77
N LEU A 28 13.86 -7.48 -9.85
CA LEU A 28 13.36 -6.34 -9.07
C LEU A 28 13.31 -6.65 -7.59
N ALA A 29 12.91 -7.86 -7.19
CA ALA A 29 12.87 -8.26 -5.79
C ALA A 29 14.27 -8.31 -5.17
N GLN A 30 15.24 -8.88 -5.87
CA GLN A 30 16.64 -8.92 -5.44
C GLN A 30 17.25 -7.52 -5.39
N LEU A 31 17.01 -6.69 -6.41
CA LEU A 31 17.48 -5.30 -6.43
C LEU A 31 16.93 -4.51 -5.23
N ALA A 32 15.63 -4.62 -4.94
CA ALA A 32 15.01 -3.95 -3.80
C ALA A 32 15.60 -4.43 -2.46
N ASP A 33 15.84 -5.74 -2.33
CA ASP A 33 16.42 -6.35 -1.14
C ASP A 33 17.87 -5.90 -0.87
N GLU A 34 18.73 -6.00 -1.88
CA GLU A 34 20.14 -5.61 -1.81
C GLU A 34 20.31 -4.12 -1.51
N ARG A 35 19.41 -3.29 -2.05
CA ARG A 35 19.41 -1.83 -1.86
C ARG A 35 18.62 -1.38 -0.63
N ARG A 36 18.11 -2.32 0.18
CA ARG A 36 17.42 -2.05 1.44
C ARG A 36 16.21 -1.12 1.26
N LEU A 37 15.43 -1.32 0.20
CA LEU A 37 14.13 -0.69 0.09
C LEU A 37 13.19 -1.18 1.20
N ASP A 38 12.22 -0.34 1.56
CA ASP A 38 11.22 -0.66 2.57
C ASP A 38 10.22 -1.68 2.06
N PHE A 39 9.75 -1.51 0.81
CA PHE A 39 8.63 -2.27 0.26
C PHE A 39 8.82 -2.75 -1.18
N ILE A 40 8.27 -3.93 -1.46
CA ILE A 40 7.79 -4.32 -2.78
C ILE A 40 6.26 -4.36 -2.72
N GLY A 41 5.61 -3.51 -3.52
CA GLY A 41 4.17 -3.54 -3.73
C GLY A 41 3.79 -4.57 -4.79
N ILE A 42 2.79 -5.41 -4.52
CA ILE A 42 2.24 -6.35 -5.52
C ILE A 42 0.72 -6.26 -5.53
N GLN A 43 0.15 -5.97 -6.69
CA GLN A 43 -1.30 -5.89 -6.86
C GLN A 43 -1.97 -7.25 -6.74
N ASP A 44 -3.23 -7.29 -6.30
CA ASP A 44 -4.05 -8.50 -6.27
C ASP A 44 -5.27 -8.37 -7.18
N HIS A 45 -5.14 -8.91 -8.38
CA HIS A 45 -6.22 -8.98 -9.37
C HIS A 45 -6.44 -10.43 -9.84
N PRO A 46 -7.03 -11.31 -9.00
CA PRO A 46 -7.15 -12.74 -9.30
C PRO A 46 -7.86 -13.04 -10.62
N TYR A 47 -8.78 -12.16 -11.02
CA TYR A 47 -9.55 -12.27 -12.27
C TYR A 47 -8.76 -11.92 -13.54
N ASN A 48 -7.54 -11.40 -13.42
CA ASN A 48 -6.71 -11.04 -14.57
C ASN A 48 -5.88 -12.26 -14.98
N GLY A 49 -6.28 -12.95 -16.06
CA GLY A 49 -5.58 -14.15 -16.56
C GLY A 49 -4.13 -13.93 -17.04
N ARG A 50 -3.62 -12.70 -17.04
CA ARG A 50 -2.20 -12.41 -17.29
C ARG A 50 -1.37 -12.39 -16.00
N PHE A 51 -2.02 -12.43 -14.84
CA PHE A 51 -1.38 -12.32 -13.55
C PHE A 51 -1.32 -13.67 -12.84
N LEU A 52 -0.24 -13.90 -12.12
CA LEU A 52 -0.06 -14.96 -11.15
C LEU A 52 -0.88 -14.64 -9.89
N ASP A 53 -1.16 -15.66 -9.07
CA ASP A 53 -1.70 -15.43 -7.73
C ASP A 53 -0.69 -14.66 -6.87
N THR A 54 -1.13 -13.53 -6.33
CA THR A 54 -0.32 -12.61 -5.53
C THR A 54 0.25 -13.27 -4.28
N TRP A 55 -0.51 -14.14 -3.59
CA TRP A 55 -0.02 -14.79 -2.36
C TRP A 55 1.09 -15.79 -2.66
N THR A 56 0.88 -16.61 -3.69
CA THR A 56 1.87 -17.56 -4.17
C THR A 56 3.14 -16.84 -4.62
N LEU A 57 3.01 -15.76 -5.40
CA LEU A 57 4.15 -14.98 -5.86
C LEU A 57 4.91 -14.31 -4.71
N VAL A 58 4.21 -13.65 -3.77
CA VAL A 58 4.82 -13.03 -2.58
C VAL A 58 5.60 -14.08 -1.79
N SER A 59 5.01 -15.23 -1.50
CA SER A 59 5.68 -16.31 -0.77
C SER A 59 6.95 -16.78 -1.48
N TYR A 60 6.88 -16.93 -2.80
CA TYR A 60 7.98 -17.39 -3.62
C TYR A 60 9.15 -16.38 -3.69
N LEU A 61 8.84 -15.09 -3.79
CA LEU A 61 9.83 -14.01 -3.78
C LEU A 61 10.42 -13.81 -2.39
N ALA A 62 9.59 -13.81 -1.34
CA ALA A 62 10.02 -13.56 0.03
C ALA A 62 10.97 -14.65 0.56
N ALA A 63 10.82 -15.89 0.11
CA ALA A 63 11.75 -16.98 0.40
C ALA A 63 13.16 -16.79 -0.20
N ARG A 64 13.33 -15.84 -1.12
CA ARG A 64 14.59 -15.52 -1.82
C ARG A 64 15.16 -14.15 -1.47
N THR A 65 14.50 -13.40 -0.59
CA THR A 65 14.95 -12.09 -0.10
C THR A 65 15.10 -12.12 1.42
N ARG A 66 15.88 -11.19 1.98
CA ARG A 66 16.25 -11.20 3.41
C ARG A 66 15.78 -9.99 4.21
N HIS A 67 15.46 -8.89 3.55
CA HIS A 67 15.36 -7.56 4.17
C HIS A 67 14.14 -6.78 3.71
N VAL A 68 13.87 -6.74 2.41
CA VAL A 68 12.72 -6.01 1.85
C VAL A 68 11.41 -6.59 2.37
N ARG A 69 10.46 -5.70 2.68
CA ARG A 69 9.10 -6.10 3.06
C ARG A 69 8.20 -6.18 1.83
N PHE A 70 7.19 -7.03 1.89
CA PHE A 70 6.17 -7.13 0.85
C PHE A 70 4.88 -6.50 1.35
N ILE A 71 4.22 -5.73 0.49
CA ILE A 71 2.90 -5.16 0.76
C ILE A 71 1.95 -5.52 -0.37
N THR A 72 0.77 -6.04 -0.04
CA THR A 72 -0.29 -6.18 -1.04
C THR A 72 -0.80 -4.81 -1.41
N ASN A 73 -0.84 -4.47 -2.70
CA ASN A 73 -1.15 -3.12 -3.19
C ASN A 73 -2.34 -3.11 -4.18
N VAL A 74 -3.57 -3.42 -3.78
CA VAL A 74 -4.04 -3.96 -2.48
C VAL A 74 -4.74 -5.29 -2.67
N ALA A 75 -4.85 -6.08 -1.60
CA ALA A 75 -5.58 -7.34 -1.55
C ALA A 75 -7.05 -7.17 -1.98
N ASN A 76 -7.56 -8.09 -2.78
CA ASN A 76 -8.95 -8.12 -3.19
C ASN A 76 -9.80 -8.84 -2.13
N LEU A 77 -10.27 -8.09 -1.12
CA LEU A 77 -11.08 -8.65 -0.03
C LEU A 77 -12.32 -9.43 -0.54
N PRO A 78 -13.08 -8.97 -1.56
CA PRO A 78 -14.23 -9.72 -2.07
C PRO A 78 -13.92 -11.14 -2.57
N LEU A 79 -12.69 -11.41 -3.02
CA LEU A 79 -12.25 -12.72 -3.47
C LEU A 79 -11.40 -13.49 -2.44
N ARG A 80 -11.11 -12.88 -1.28
CA ARG A 80 -10.34 -13.47 -0.19
C ARG A 80 -11.06 -13.22 1.14
N PRO A 81 -11.98 -14.13 1.55
CA PRO A 81 -12.75 -13.96 2.78
C PRO A 81 -11.87 -13.64 4.00
N PRO A 82 -12.33 -12.80 4.93
CA PRO A 82 -11.47 -12.19 5.93
C PRO A 82 -10.80 -13.19 6.87
N ALA A 83 -11.48 -14.28 7.26
CA ALA A 83 -10.86 -15.30 8.11
C ALA A 83 -9.64 -15.96 7.45
N ILE A 84 -9.74 -16.26 6.15
CA ILE A 84 -8.64 -16.81 5.36
C ILE A 84 -7.55 -15.75 5.17
N LEU A 85 -7.95 -14.51 4.89
CA LEU A 85 -7.01 -13.42 4.68
C LEU A 85 -6.18 -13.12 5.94
N ALA A 86 -6.83 -13.13 7.11
CA ALA A 86 -6.17 -13.00 8.43
C ALA A 86 -5.15 -14.11 8.68
N LYS A 87 -5.51 -15.37 8.34
CA LYS A 87 -4.60 -16.52 8.44
C LYS A 87 -3.41 -16.38 7.48
N SER A 88 -3.66 -15.95 6.26
CA SER A 88 -2.61 -15.80 5.25
C SER A 88 -1.64 -14.67 5.61
N PHE A 89 -2.14 -13.55 6.13
CA PHE A 89 -1.30 -12.43 6.60
C PHE A 89 -0.38 -12.84 7.75
N THR A 90 -0.91 -13.52 8.77
CA THR A 90 -0.11 -14.03 9.88
C THR A 90 0.85 -15.14 9.43
N THR A 91 0.43 -16.00 8.50
CA THR A 91 1.33 -17.02 7.94
C THR A 91 2.51 -16.38 7.21
N LEU A 92 2.27 -15.36 6.38
CA LEU A 92 3.35 -14.62 5.70
C LEU A 92 4.22 -13.86 6.71
N ASP A 93 3.65 -13.27 7.74
CA ASP A 93 4.40 -12.63 8.83
C ASP A 93 5.40 -13.61 9.47
N HIS A 94 4.96 -14.83 9.81
CA HIS A 94 5.84 -15.89 10.34
C HIS A 94 6.88 -16.36 9.31
N LEU A 95 6.46 -16.66 8.07
CA LEU A 95 7.36 -17.17 7.03
C LEU A 95 8.42 -16.16 6.59
N THR A 96 8.14 -14.86 6.75
CA THR A 96 9.02 -13.78 6.32
C THR A 96 9.74 -13.10 7.49
N GLU A 97 9.57 -13.60 8.72
CA GLU A 97 10.12 -13.02 9.95
C GLU A 97 9.75 -11.53 10.10
N GLY A 98 8.46 -11.22 9.92
CA GLY A 98 7.95 -9.86 10.08
C GLY A 98 7.99 -9.01 8.81
N ARG A 99 8.37 -9.53 7.65
CA ARG A 99 8.55 -8.73 6.42
C ARG A 99 7.31 -8.68 5.52
N PHE A 100 6.10 -8.76 6.08
CA PHE A 100 4.86 -8.63 5.31
C PHE A 100 3.93 -7.57 5.89
N GLU A 101 3.38 -6.70 5.04
CA GLU A 101 2.40 -5.68 5.40
C GLU A 101 1.04 -5.92 4.70
N PRO A 102 -0.08 -5.99 5.44
CA PRO A 102 -1.39 -6.23 4.87
C PRO A 102 -2.02 -4.96 4.30
N GLY A 103 -1.90 -4.75 2.99
CA GLY A 103 -2.68 -3.75 2.27
C GLY A 103 -3.96 -4.33 1.67
N ILE A 104 -5.11 -3.78 2.03
CA ILE A 104 -6.44 -4.31 1.69
C ILE A 104 -7.31 -3.27 0.96
N GLY A 105 -8.16 -3.77 0.06
CA GLY A 105 -9.14 -2.94 -0.64
C GLY A 105 -10.51 -3.60 -0.69
N ALA A 106 -11.54 -2.77 -0.80
CA ALA A 106 -12.93 -3.21 -0.91
C ALA A 106 -13.29 -3.83 -2.28
N GLY A 107 -12.33 -3.85 -3.23
CA GLY A 107 -12.49 -4.38 -4.58
C GLY A 107 -13.07 -3.37 -5.57
N ALA A 108 -12.24 -2.79 -6.44
CA ALA A 108 -12.64 -1.70 -7.34
C ALA A 108 -13.26 -2.16 -8.67
N PHE A 109 -13.00 -3.40 -9.10
CA PHE A 109 -13.45 -3.92 -10.39
C PHE A 109 -14.52 -5.00 -10.21
N GLN A 110 -15.77 -4.55 -10.17
CA GLN A 110 -16.92 -5.37 -9.80
C GLN A 110 -17.14 -6.53 -10.78
N GLU A 111 -16.94 -6.29 -12.08
CA GLU A 111 -17.14 -7.29 -13.14
C GLU A 111 -16.19 -8.48 -12.95
N GLY A 112 -14.90 -8.19 -12.76
CA GLY A 112 -13.90 -9.22 -12.50
C GLY A 112 -14.19 -10.00 -11.22
N ILE A 113 -14.55 -9.30 -10.14
CA ILE A 113 -14.93 -9.93 -8.86
C ILE A 113 -16.10 -10.90 -9.06
N THR A 114 -17.19 -10.45 -9.68
CA THR A 114 -18.38 -11.30 -9.89
C THR A 114 -18.12 -12.45 -10.84
N SER A 115 -17.25 -12.28 -11.83
CA SER A 115 -16.90 -13.35 -12.77
C SER A 115 -16.16 -14.52 -12.10
N TYR A 116 -15.52 -14.26 -10.95
CA TYR A 116 -14.82 -15.26 -10.14
C TYR A 116 -15.66 -15.69 -8.91
N GLY A 117 -16.97 -15.43 -8.92
CA GLY A 117 -17.89 -15.85 -7.86
C GLY A 117 -17.89 -14.94 -6.61
N GLY A 118 -17.20 -13.79 -6.67
CA GLY A 118 -17.24 -12.80 -5.60
C GLY A 118 -18.58 -12.07 -5.52
N PRO A 119 -18.88 -11.43 -4.38
CA PRO A 119 -20.17 -10.76 -4.17
C PRO A 119 -20.28 -9.49 -5.02
N LYS A 120 -21.52 -9.19 -5.45
CA LYS A 120 -21.88 -7.88 -5.98
C LYS A 120 -22.31 -6.97 -4.83
N ARG A 121 -21.56 -5.90 -4.57
CA ARG A 121 -21.83 -4.97 -3.47
C ARG A 121 -22.05 -3.57 -4.01
N THR A 122 -22.95 -2.83 -3.40
CA THR A 122 -22.96 -1.37 -3.56
C THR A 122 -21.70 -0.76 -2.95
N PRO A 123 -21.29 0.46 -3.34
CA PRO A 123 -20.13 1.12 -2.73
C PRO A 123 -20.24 1.23 -1.20
N GLY A 124 -21.44 1.46 -0.66
CA GLY A 124 -21.67 1.53 0.79
C GLY A 124 -21.43 0.19 1.48
N GLU A 125 -22.00 -0.88 0.94
CA GLU A 125 -21.82 -2.25 1.45
C GLU A 125 -20.36 -2.71 1.35
N ALA A 126 -19.64 -2.26 0.33
CA ALA A 126 -18.22 -2.57 0.20
C ALA A 126 -17.38 -1.96 1.33
N VAL A 127 -17.71 -0.75 1.80
CA VAL A 127 -17.07 -0.13 2.98
C VAL A 127 -17.46 -0.85 4.26
N GLU A 128 -18.75 -1.16 4.45
CA GLU A 128 -19.23 -1.89 5.64
C GLU A 128 -18.61 -3.29 5.74
N ALA A 129 -18.50 -4.01 4.62
CA ALA A 129 -17.84 -5.31 4.58
C ALA A 129 -16.34 -5.20 4.92
N LEU A 130 -15.66 -4.16 4.44
CA LEU A 130 -14.26 -3.93 4.79
C LEU A 130 -14.09 -3.64 6.30
N GLU A 131 -15.02 -2.89 6.89
CA GLU A 131 -15.06 -2.65 8.34
C GLU A 131 -15.20 -3.96 9.14
N GLU A 132 -16.16 -4.81 8.76
CA GLU A 132 -16.31 -6.14 9.37
C GLU A 132 -15.07 -7.01 9.22
N ALA A 133 -14.40 -6.93 8.07
CA ALA A 133 -13.14 -7.65 7.85
C ALA A 133 -12.04 -7.19 8.80
N ILE A 134 -11.89 -5.89 9.03
CA ILE A 134 -10.90 -5.35 9.98
C ILE A 134 -11.20 -5.82 11.41
N HIS A 135 -12.47 -5.81 11.84
CA HIS A 135 -12.85 -6.35 13.14
C HIS A 135 -12.55 -7.86 13.26
N ILE A 136 -12.79 -8.64 12.20
CA ILE A 136 -12.41 -10.06 12.14
C ILE A 136 -10.90 -10.24 12.27
N PHE A 137 -10.09 -9.39 11.62
CA PHE A 137 -8.63 -9.46 11.74
C PHE A 137 -8.20 -9.20 13.18
N GLN A 138 -8.72 -8.15 13.81
CA GLN A 138 -8.43 -7.83 15.21
C GLN A 138 -8.80 -8.99 16.15
N LEU A 139 -9.98 -9.61 15.95
CA LEU A 139 -10.41 -10.77 16.73
C LEU A 139 -9.47 -11.98 16.54
N LEU A 140 -9.03 -12.26 15.32
CA LEU A 140 -8.19 -13.43 15.02
C LEU A 140 -6.71 -13.22 15.39
N TRP A 141 -6.23 -11.97 15.46
CA TRP A 141 -4.83 -11.64 15.72
C TRP A 141 -4.51 -11.25 17.16
N TYR A 142 -5.49 -10.70 17.88
CA TYR A 142 -5.23 -10.07 19.18
C TYR A 142 -6.15 -10.57 20.30
N SER A 143 -6.89 -11.66 20.07
CA SER A 143 -7.59 -12.38 21.13
C SER A 143 -6.65 -13.22 21.99
N GLU A 144 -7.14 -13.63 23.15
CA GLU A 144 -6.41 -14.52 24.06
C GLU A 144 -6.16 -15.90 23.40
N PRO A 145 -4.96 -16.48 23.54
CA PRO A 145 -4.69 -17.86 23.10
C PRO A 145 -5.74 -18.85 23.65
N GLN A 146 -6.15 -19.81 22.83
CA GLN A 146 -7.12 -20.88 23.17
C GLN A 146 -8.57 -20.41 23.44
N LYS A 147 -8.84 -19.10 23.44
CA LYS A 147 -10.19 -18.56 23.53
C LYS A 147 -10.83 -18.55 22.15
N ARG A 148 -11.95 -19.27 21.99
CA ARG A 148 -12.74 -19.24 20.75
C ARG A 148 -13.32 -17.85 20.52
N VAL A 149 -13.38 -17.42 19.26
CA VAL A 149 -13.94 -16.12 18.87
C VAL A 149 -15.14 -16.30 17.93
N SER A 150 -16.15 -15.45 18.11
CA SER A 150 -17.34 -15.40 17.27
C SER A 150 -17.57 -13.96 16.81
N PHE A 151 -18.10 -13.81 15.60
CA PHE A 151 -18.42 -12.54 14.98
C PHE A 151 -19.69 -12.71 14.16
N GLU A 152 -20.67 -11.84 14.35
CA GLU A 152 -21.92 -11.88 13.59
C GLU A 152 -22.13 -10.53 12.92
N GLY A 153 -21.64 -10.43 11.68
CA GLY A 153 -21.81 -9.26 10.83
C GLY A 153 -22.86 -9.48 9.74
N ARG A 154 -23.15 -8.41 9.00
CA ARG A 154 -24.02 -8.42 7.83
C ARG A 154 -23.39 -9.16 6.64
N PHE A 155 -22.06 -9.11 6.50
CA PHE A 155 -21.35 -9.68 5.34
C PHE A 155 -20.50 -10.89 5.70
N TYR A 156 -19.99 -10.94 6.92
CA TYR A 156 -19.08 -12.00 7.37
C TYR A 156 -19.48 -12.51 8.75
N SER A 157 -19.17 -13.77 9.02
CA SER A 157 -19.38 -14.37 10.33
C SER A 157 -18.24 -15.31 10.71
N LEU A 158 -18.03 -15.42 12.02
CA LEU A 158 -17.21 -16.43 12.69
C LEU A 158 -18.09 -17.09 13.75
N ARG A 159 -18.03 -18.41 13.85
CA ARG A 159 -18.72 -19.17 14.90
C ARG A 159 -17.73 -20.07 15.60
N ASP A 160 -17.47 -19.80 16.87
CA ASP A 160 -16.57 -20.56 17.73
C ASP A 160 -15.23 -20.85 17.04
N ALA A 161 -14.68 -19.85 16.33
CA ALA A 161 -13.47 -19.98 15.55
C ALA A 161 -12.23 -20.05 16.46
N GLU A 162 -11.22 -20.82 16.07
CA GLU A 162 -9.91 -20.75 16.70
C GLU A 162 -9.13 -19.56 16.14
N PRO A 163 -8.70 -18.59 16.98
CA PRO A 163 -7.80 -17.56 16.52
C PRO A 163 -6.39 -18.12 16.28
N GLY A 164 -5.63 -17.43 15.43
CA GLY A 164 -4.21 -17.68 15.22
C GLY A 164 -3.78 -18.32 13.88
N PRO A 165 -2.46 -18.45 13.60
CA PRO A 165 -1.38 -18.05 14.51
C PRO A 165 -1.41 -16.54 14.75
N PHE A 166 -1.03 -16.12 15.95
CA PHE A 166 -0.93 -14.70 16.26
C PHE A 166 0.28 -14.12 15.52
N PRO A 167 0.22 -12.85 15.11
CA PRO A 167 1.33 -12.24 14.40
C PRO A 167 2.55 -12.10 15.35
N THR A 168 3.75 -12.20 14.78
CA THR A 168 5.03 -12.05 15.49
C THR A 168 5.30 -10.62 15.95
N ARG A 169 4.60 -9.66 15.34
CA ARG A 169 4.60 -8.22 15.64
C ARG A 169 3.21 -7.64 15.37
N PRO A 170 2.91 -6.41 15.83
CA PRO A 170 1.73 -5.70 15.33
C PRO A 170 1.75 -5.61 13.80
N LEU A 171 0.67 -6.05 13.15
CA LEU A 171 0.48 -5.97 11.70
C LEU A 171 -0.30 -4.70 11.34
N PRO A 172 0.32 -3.72 10.65
CA PRO A 172 -0.35 -2.49 10.26
C PRO A 172 -1.28 -2.74 9.08
N ILE A 173 -2.56 -2.45 9.24
CA ILE A 173 -3.55 -2.58 8.17
C ILE A 173 -3.51 -1.32 7.31
N TRP A 174 -3.07 -1.48 6.06
CA TRP A 174 -3.13 -0.43 5.06
C TRP A 174 -4.41 -0.57 4.25
N VAL A 175 -5.09 0.55 3.98
CA VAL A 175 -6.36 0.52 3.23
C VAL A 175 -6.29 1.45 2.03
N GLY A 176 -6.64 0.88 0.87
CA GLY A 176 -6.81 1.64 -0.36
C GLY A 176 -8.19 2.30 -0.45
N GLY A 177 -8.24 3.63 -0.63
CA GLY A 177 -9.48 4.32 -0.95
C GLY A 177 -9.47 5.83 -0.78
N ILE A 178 -10.35 6.50 -1.53
CA ILE A 178 -10.34 7.97 -1.68
C ILE A 178 -11.69 8.63 -1.42
N LYS A 179 -12.76 7.83 -1.25
CA LYS A 179 -14.11 8.37 -1.07
C LYS A 179 -14.34 8.69 0.42
N PRO A 180 -15.11 9.75 0.76
CA PRO A 180 -15.22 10.23 2.13
C PRO A 180 -15.63 9.16 3.15
N ARG A 181 -16.55 8.26 2.79
CA ARG A 181 -16.96 7.14 3.67
C ARG A 181 -15.81 6.18 3.97
N MET A 182 -14.97 5.90 2.98
CA MET A 182 -13.78 5.07 3.15
C MET A 182 -12.73 5.80 3.98
N LEU A 183 -12.46 7.08 3.70
CA LEU A 183 -11.49 7.88 4.48
C LEU A 183 -11.85 7.93 5.97
N ARG A 184 -13.14 8.04 6.29
CA ARG A 184 -13.61 7.93 7.67
C ARG A 184 -13.36 6.55 8.28
N LEU A 185 -13.60 5.46 7.53
CA LEU A 185 -13.26 4.12 8.00
C LEU A 185 -11.75 4.00 8.32
N ILE A 186 -10.90 4.49 7.42
CA ILE A 186 -9.44 4.47 7.57
C ILE A 186 -9.02 5.25 8.81
N GLY A 187 -9.54 6.46 8.99
CA GLY A 187 -9.24 7.31 10.15
C GLY A 187 -9.53 6.62 11.48
N ARG A 188 -10.63 5.84 11.55
CA ARG A 188 -11.01 5.12 12.76
C ARG A 188 -10.23 3.82 13.00
N LEU A 189 -9.92 3.05 11.95
CA LEU A 189 -9.54 1.63 12.12
C LEU A 189 -8.25 1.19 11.42
N ALA A 190 -7.71 1.95 10.48
CA ALA A 190 -6.53 1.54 9.70
C ALA A 190 -5.25 2.20 10.21
N ASP A 191 -4.11 1.56 9.94
CA ASP A 191 -2.77 2.05 10.29
C ASP A 191 -2.11 2.79 9.11
N GLY A 192 -2.67 2.66 7.91
CA GLY A 192 -2.19 3.38 6.74
C GLY A 192 -3.25 3.64 5.68
N LEU A 193 -3.15 4.81 5.04
CA LEU A 193 -3.87 5.15 3.82
C LEU A 193 -2.99 4.80 2.61
N MET A 194 -3.59 4.18 1.58
CA MET A 194 -2.95 3.97 0.28
C MET A 194 -3.74 4.68 -0.82
N ILE A 195 -3.09 5.59 -1.53
CA ILE A 195 -3.64 6.31 -2.68
C ILE A 195 -2.68 6.25 -3.85
N SER A 196 -3.16 6.52 -5.07
CA SER A 196 -2.33 6.49 -6.27
C SER A 196 -2.46 7.79 -7.04
N HIS A 197 -1.34 8.28 -7.57
CA HIS A 197 -1.26 9.57 -8.25
C HIS A 197 -2.23 9.72 -9.42
N ASN A 198 -2.45 8.64 -10.17
CA ASN A 198 -3.38 8.63 -11.30
C ASN A 198 -4.87 8.74 -10.91
N TRP A 199 -5.20 8.56 -9.63
CA TRP A 199 -6.56 8.70 -9.10
C TRP A 199 -6.72 9.92 -8.18
N VAL A 200 -5.63 10.38 -7.58
CA VAL A 200 -5.57 11.53 -6.68
C VAL A 200 -4.42 12.40 -7.13
N GLU A 201 -4.72 13.53 -7.74
CA GLU A 201 -3.71 14.54 -8.05
C GLU A 201 -3.15 15.16 -6.75
N PRO A 202 -1.89 15.63 -6.73
CA PRO A 202 -1.28 16.24 -5.54
C PRO A 202 -2.13 17.35 -4.92
N LYS A 203 -2.79 18.17 -5.74
CA LYS A 203 -3.68 19.26 -5.29
C LYS A 203 -4.91 18.78 -4.50
N SER A 204 -5.32 17.53 -4.66
CA SER A 204 -6.47 16.93 -3.96
C SER A 204 -6.08 16.24 -2.65
N VAL A 205 -4.79 16.01 -2.42
CA VAL A 205 -4.27 15.34 -1.21
C VAL A 205 -4.66 16.07 0.08
N PRO A 206 -4.61 17.42 0.18
CA PRO A 206 -5.01 18.11 1.41
C PRO A 206 -6.46 17.81 1.84
N GLN A 207 -7.41 17.76 0.90
CA GLN A 207 -8.81 17.45 1.21
C GLN A 207 -9.02 16.00 1.68
N ILE A 208 -8.25 15.06 1.10
CA ILE A 208 -8.27 13.66 1.52
C ILE A 208 -7.76 13.53 2.96
N GLN A 209 -6.66 14.22 3.27
CA GLN A 209 -6.08 14.20 4.60
C GLN A 209 -6.97 14.86 5.64
N GLU A 210 -7.63 15.98 5.31
CA GLU A 210 -8.58 16.63 6.21
C GLU A 210 -9.69 15.66 6.63
N THR A 211 -10.32 14.96 5.67
CA THR A 211 -11.37 13.97 5.98
C THR A 211 -10.85 12.80 6.82
N LEU A 212 -9.62 12.36 6.57
CA LEU A 212 -8.96 11.27 7.30
C LEU A 212 -8.66 11.69 8.75
N ASP A 213 -8.02 12.84 8.90
CA ASP A 213 -7.52 13.37 10.17
C ASP A 213 -8.68 13.75 11.09
N GLU A 214 -9.73 14.39 10.58
CA GLU A 214 -10.97 14.65 11.32
C GLU A 214 -11.56 13.35 11.88
N SER A 215 -11.60 12.30 11.07
CA SER A 215 -12.16 11.02 11.49
C SER A 215 -11.29 10.29 12.51
N ALA A 216 -9.96 10.42 12.41
CA ALA A 216 -9.03 9.86 13.39
C ALA A 216 -9.15 10.59 14.74
N GLN A 217 -9.22 11.92 14.72
CA GLN A 217 -9.43 12.74 15.91
C GLN A 217 -10.77 12.43 16.60
N GLN A 218 -11.86 12.31 15.84
CA GLN A 218 -13.17 11.93 16.37
C GLN A 218 -13.17 10.53 17.02
N ALA A 219 -12.29 9.63 16.57
CA ALA A 219 -12.07 8.32 17.17
C ALA A 219 -11.04 8.31 18.30
N GLY A 220 -10.50 9.47 18.69
CA GLY A 220 -9.48 9.59 19.74
C GLY A 220 -8.12 9.03 19.35
N ARG A 221 -7.82 8.92 18.05
CA ARG A 221 -6.53 8.43 17.54
C ARG A 221 -5.61 9.59 17.21
N ASP A 222 -4.31 9.36 17.40
CA ASP A 222 -3.28 10.28 16.89
C ASP A 222 -3.24 10.22 15.36
N ILE A 223 -3.41 11.36 14.69
CA ILE A 223 -3.33 11.50 13.24
C ILE A 223 -1.95 11.12 12.68
N ASN A 224 -0.91 11.17 13.51
CA ASN A 224 0.45 10.73 13.16
C ASN A 224 0.66 9.23 13.32
N SER A 225 -0.32 8.49 13.87
CA SER A 225 -0.25 7.02 13.89
C SER A 225 -0.63 6.39 12.55
N ILE A 226 -1.21 7.17 11.62
CA ILE A 226 -1.67 6.70 10.32
C ILE A 226 -0.63 7.06 9.25
N ARG A 227 0.00 6.04 8.65
CA ARG A 227 0.94 6.22 7.52
C ARG A 227 0.21 6.65 6.25
N ARG A 228 0.87 7.40 5.38
CA ARG A 228 0.30 7.91 4.13
C ARG A 228 1.16 7.47 2.94
N LEU A 229 0.67 6.44 2.25
CA LEU A 229 1.33 5.86 1.08
C LEU A 229 0.77 6.41 -0.23
N TYR A 230 1.68 6.80 -1.12
CA TYR A 230 1.38 7.28 -2.46
C TYR A 230 2.07 6.43 -3.53
N ASN A 231 1.26 5.76 -4.35
CA ASN A 231 1.74 5.07 -5.54
C ASN A 231 2.02 6.10 -6.64
N LEU A 232 3.26 6.12 -7.12
CA LEU A 232 3.74 7.05 -8.13
C LEU A 232 3.88 6.32 -9.47
N LEU A 233 2.83 6.40 -10.29
CA LEU A 233 2.81 5.80 -11.61
C LEU A 233 3.45 6.74 -12.62
N GLY A 234 4.50 6.30 -13.30
CA GLY A 234 5.21 7.19 -14.21
C GLY A 234 6.45 6.61 -14.88
N VAL A 235 7.25 7.51 -15.44
CA VAL A 235 8.49 7.22 -16.17
C VAL A 235 9.54 8.26 -15.79
N ILE A 236 10.74 7.79 -15.47
CA ILE A 236 11.94 8.60 -15.33
C ILE A 236 12.61 8.68 -16.71
N VAL A 237 12.69 9.86 -17.29
CA VAL A 237 13.28 10.08 -18.61
C VAL A 237 14.68 10.67 -18.49
N GLY A 238 15.60 10.22 -19.33
CA GLY A 238 16.90 10.88 -19.43
C GLY A 238 16.76 12.30 -20.00
N PRO A 239 17.77 13.18 -19.85
CA PRO A 239 17.72 14.58 -20.29
C PRO A 239 17.39 14.79 -21.78
N LYS A 240 17.56 13.75 -22.61
CA LYS A 240 17.33 13.77 -24.06
C LYS A 240 16.15 12.89 -24.50
N GLU A 241 15.50 12.19 -23.59
CA GLU A 241 14.38 11.31 -23.91
C GLU A 241 13.05 12.04 -23.73
N ARG A 242 12.19 12.01 -24.75
CA ARG A 242 10.81 12.50 -24.65
C ARG A 242 9.86 11.33 -24.79
N ILE A 243 9.46 10.76 -23.67
CA ILE A 243 8.35 9.80 -23.64
C ILE A 243 7.07 10.59 -23.45
N HIS A 244 6.17 10.54 -24.44
CA HIS A 244 4.83 11.11 -24.28
C HIS A 244 4.00 10.08 -23.51
N ALA A 245 3.62 10.41 -22.27
CA ALA A 245 2.60 9.63 -21.58
C ALA A 245 1.33 9.64 -22.44
N LYS A 246 0.86 8.45 -22.84
CA LYS A 246 -0.33 8.33 -23.69
C LYS A 246 -1.64 8.65 -22.95
N GLN A 247 -1.61 8.84 -21.64
CA GLN A 247 -2.80 9.11 -20.82
C GLN A 247 -2.52 10.14 -19.71
N PRO A 248 -3.50 10.99 -19.37
CA PRO A 248 -3.40 11.92 -18.25
C PRO A 248 -3.27 11.17 -16.91
N GLY A 249 -2.57 11.78 -15.94
CA GLY A 249 -2.42 11.25 -14.57
C GLY A 249 -1.11 10.50 -14.28
N PHE A 250 -0.19 10.42 -15.26
CA PHE A 250 1.13 9.82 -15.07
C PHE A 250 2.23 10.86 -14.94
N ILE A 251 3.21 10.56 -14.07
CA ILE A 251 4.38 11.42 -13.83
C ILE A 251 5.43 11.11 -14.88
N VAL A 252 5.89 12.11 -15.64
CA VAL A 252 7.01 11.96 -16.57
C VAL A 252 7.98 13.10 -16.33
N GLY A 253 9.22 12.76 -15.99
CA GLY A 253 10.24 13.74 -15.68
C GLY A 253 11.61 13.09 -15.51
N THR A 254 12.63 13.91 -15.40
CA THR A 254 14.00 13.53 -15.07
C THR A 254 14.13 13.05 -13.63
N GLU A 255 15.22 12.39 -13.29
CA GLU A 255 15.51 11.96 -11.92
C GLU A 255 15.51 13.14 -10.92
N GLN A 256 15.88 14.34 -11.37
CA GLN A 256 15.83 15.56 -10.56
C GLN A 256 14.39 16.01 -10.30
N GLU A 257 13.56 16.10 -11.34
CA GLU A 257 12.14 16.49 -11.19
C GLU A 257 11.38 15.50 -10.31
N TRP A 258 11.65 14.19 -10.46
CA TRP A 258 11.11 13.15 -9.57
C TRP A 258 11.51 13.37 -8.10
N ALA A 259 12.77 13.70 -7.84
CA ALA A 259 13.24 13.97 -6.48
C ALA A 259 12.59 15.23 -5.89
N GLU A 260 12.43 16.29 -6.70
CA GLU A 260 11.77 17.53 -6.30
C GLU A 260 10.29 17.29 -5.97
N TRP A 261 9.56 16.55 -6.80
CA TRP A 261 8.15 16.23 -6.55
C TRP A 261 7.97 15.38 -5.30
N ILE A 262 8.77 14.34 -5.09
CA ILE A 262 8.68 13.49 -3.89
C ILE A 262 9.01 14.30 -2.64
N THR A 263 10.02 15.17 -2.71
CA THR A 263 10.37 16.07 -1.61
C THR A 263 9.19 16.98 -1.27
N HIS A 264 8.57 17.60 -2.27
CA HIS A 264 7.37 18.41 -2.08
C HIS A 264 6.19 17.59 -1.49
N PHE A 265 5.98 16.37 -1.96
CA PHE A 265 4.94 15.49 -1.44
C PHE A 265 5.16 15.13 0.04
N TYR A 266 6.42 15.01 0.45
CA TYR A 266 6.78 14.76 1.85
C TYR A 266 6.67 16.02 2.73
N THR A 267 7.23 17.14 2.28
CA THR A 267 7.32 18.37 3.09
C THR A 267 6.03 19.18 3.11
N GLU A 268 5.23 19.15 2.05
CA GLU A 268 4.02 19.97 1.94
C GLU A 268 2.72 19.17 2.00
N LEU A 269 2.74 17.89 1.59
CA LEU A 269 1.54 17.05 1.54
C LEU A 269 1.54 15.91 2.56
N ALA A 270 2.49 15.88 3.49
CA ALA A 270 2.61 14.87 4.54
C ALA A 270 2.51 13.41 4.07
N LEU A 271 2.90 13.12 2.82
CA LEU A 271 3.01 11.75 2.32
C LEU A 271 4.36 11.17 2.74
N ASP A 272 4.37 10.03 3.43
CA ASP A 272 5.56 9.48 4.08
C ASP A 272 6.07 8.19 3.44
N SER A 273 5.26 7.55 2.59
CA SER A 273 5.58 6.27 1.99
C SER A 273 5.35 6.35 0.47
N PHE A 274 6.34 6.00 -0.34
CA PHE A 274 6.26 6.14 -1.80
C PHE A 274 6.58 4.83 -2.48
N ILE A 275 5.67 4.34 -3.33
CA ILE A 275 5.92 3.19 -4.20
C ILE A 275 6.03 3.68 -5.64
N PHE A 276 7.21 3.55 -6.23
CA PHE A 276 7.40 3.85 -7.64
C PHE A 276 6.87 2.71 -8.51
N TRP A 277 6.11 3.07 -9.54
CA TRP A 277 5.50 2.13 -10.46
C TRP A 277 5.78 2.55 -11.90
N PRO A 278 6.77 1.93 -12.56
CA PRO A 278 7.08 2.22 -13.95
C PRO A 278 5.95 1.75 -14.87
N ILE A 279 5.50 2.62 -15.77
CA ILE A 279 4.42 2.29 -16.72
C ILE A 279 4.93 2.08 -18.16
N ALA A 280 6.17 2.46 -18.45
CA ALA A 280 6.79 2.35 -19.76
C ALA A 280 8.33 2.28 -19.65
N GLY A 281 8.99 2.03 -20.78
CA GLY A 281 10.45 1.88 -20.84
C GLY A 281 10.93 0.52 -20.34
N ASN A 282 12.23 0.42 -20.06
CA ASN A 282 12.81 -0.78 -19.44
C ASN A 282 12.59 -0.72 -17.92
N TYR A 283 11.72 -1.57 -17.39
CA TYR A 283 11.28 -1.50 -16.00
C TYR A 283 12.43 -1.73 -15.00
N ARG A 284 13.42 -2.56 -15.35
CA ARG A 284 14.62 -2.77 -14.52
C ARG A 284 15.42 -1.48 -14.41
N GLU A 285 15.68 -0.83 -15.54
CA GLU A 285 16.44 0.43 -15.57
C GLU A 285 15.70 1.57 -14.88
N GLN A 286 14.37 1.63 -15.04
CA GLN A 286 13.51 2.57 -14.33
C GLN A 286 13.63 2.42 -12.81
N CYS A 287 13.48 1.19 -12.30
CA CYS A 287 13.63 0.93 -10.86
C CYS A 287 15.06 1.19 -10.38
N ARG A 288 16.08 0.82 -11.17
CA ARG A 288 17.49 1.10 -10.85
C ARG A 288 17.77 2.60 -10.74
N CYS A 289 17.22 3.40 -11.66
CA CYS A 289 17.32 4.85 -11.63
C CYS A 289 16.61 5.42 -10.40
N PHE A 290 15.36 5.00 -10.14
CA PHE A 290 14.63 5.43 -8.94
C PHE A 290 15.42 5.17 -7.65
N ILE A 291 15.97 3.95 -7.51
CA ILE A 291 16.67 3.53 -6.30
C ILE A 291 18.02 4.25 -6.11
N ASN A 292 18.83 4.35 -7.18
CA ASN A 292 20.19 4.84 -7.06
C ASN A 292 20.33 6.34 -7.28
N GLU A 293 19.36 6.98 -7.95
CA GLU A 293 19.45 8.39 -8.33
C GLU A 293 18.39 9.23 -7.63
N VAL A 294 17.11 8.83 -7.67
CA VAL A 294 16.00 9.63 -7.13
C VAL A 294 15.99 9.59 -5.60
N ILE A 295 16.00 8.41 -4.99
CA ILE A 295 15.92 8.26 -3.52
C ILE A 295 17.05 9.01 -2.80
N PRO A 296 18.34 8.90 -3.20
CA PRO A 296 19.42 9.64 -2.54
C PRO A 296 19.24 11.15 -2.64
N ARG A 297 18.80 11.67 -3.80
CA ARG A 297 18.51 13.11 -3.98
C ARG A 297 17.38 13.58 -3.07
N VAL A 298 16.29 12.82 -2.95
CA VAL A 298 15.20 13.15 -2.00
C VAL A 298 15.73 13.25 -0.57
N LYS A 299 16.56 12.29 -0.15
CA LYS A 299 17.16 12.30 1.20
C LYS A 299 18.09 13.49 1.39
N GLU A 300 18.88 13.85 0.39
CA GLU A 300 19.72 15.05 0.41
C GLU A 300 18.90 16.32 0.53
N TYR A 301 17.86 16.49 -0.31
CA TYR A 301 17.00 17.67 -0.30
C TYR A 301 16.35 17.88 1.06
N ILE A 302 15.84 16.80 1.69
CA ILE A 302 15.21 16.89 3.01
C ILE A 302 16.24 17.20 4.13
N CYS A 303 17.48 16.71 4.02
CA CYS A 303 18.52 17.04 5.00
C CYS A 303 18.98 18.50 4.91
N VAL A 304 18.87 19.13 3.73
CA VAL A 304 19.30 20.52 3.48
C VAL A 304 18.22 21.53 3.87
N VAL A 305 16.94 21.15 3.97
CA VAL A 305 15.89 22.04 4.50
C VAL A 305 16.17 22.30 5.99
N PRO A 306 16.47 23.55 6.42
CA PRO A 306 16.75 23.86 7.82
C PRO A 306 15.55 23.47 8.69
N GLN A 307 15.82 22.80 9.82
CA GLN A 307 14.79 22.38 10.79
C GLN A 307 13.92 23.54 11.33
N GLU A 308 14.33 24.79 11.10
CA GLU A 308 13.57 26.01 11.45
C GLU A 308 12.28 26.18 10.63
N ALA A 309 12.15 25.53 9.46
CA ALA A 309 10.91 25.50 8.69
C ALA A 309 9.89 24.46 9.21
N LEU A 310 10.33 23.49 10.02
CA LEU A 310 9.50 22.41 10.59
C LEU A 310 8.79 22.82 11.90
N GLN A 311 8.98 24.05 12.37
CA GLN A 311 8.45 24.55 13.65
C GLN A 311 7.54 25.79 13.52
N ARG A 312 7.10 26.17 12.32
CA ARG A 312 6.15 27.30 12.17
C ARG A 312 4.71 26.81 12.10
N ASP A 313 4.09 26.84 13.29
CA ASP A 313 2.68 27.03 13.65
C ASP A 313 1.56 26.41 12.78
#